data_AF-A0A543ABT2-F1
#
_entry.id   AF-A0A543ABT2-F1
#
_cell.length_a   1.000
_cell.length_b   1.000
_cell.length_c   1.000
_cell.angle_alpha   90.00
_cell.angle_beta   90.00
_cell.angle_gamma   90.00
#
_symmetry.space_group_name_H-M   'P 1'
#
loop_
_entity.id
_entity.type
_entity.pdbx_description
1 polymer ?
#
loop_
_entity_poly.entity_id
_entity_poly.type
_entity_poly.pdbx_seq_one_letter_code
_entity_poly.pdbx_strand_id
1 'polypeptide(L)'
;MSDFDREERAFRAALTREADGFEPRELAVPDSSDREDQAEPTPADTIETDEKPARRRATLILAAAAAVVTVVGLGGALASLRSGSDEGSTVADGAASAEARDGSAPKALSESAEPPQGTYADKEHPGLPAPDAGKRWAVRFDVAAQVPQEWADAASPALPECIEKPGDQWDTVPRTPYVANVTNRPVPRIACDNTEDRDFPADFGKVPFSLWQPYLVVEKATKATDKKAGSWEHEGWLLTRVIEGDYIVSILTGPGDDKVNQEIQGSLTTVAKDPYGCDTASPLAGGDPVRPKTEPKSSPLTGGAPESIAICQYEPSSASLTGSRQTKGADAAGLVDAISAAPGRSGPNTPKNCLAGQPIASYVILRVFRDGEPGDVYVSYENCDDHGFYDGTTVHELTPAACRPVFAAEPVTIYSAQGDVARVCLR
;
A
#
# COMPACT_ATOMS: atom_id res chain seq x y z
N MET A 1 29.73 1.02 24.10
CA MET A 1 30.43 1.14 22.80
C MET A 1 31.33 2.35 22.91
N SER A 2 32.61 2.20 22.59
CA SER A 2 33.53 3.35 22.65
C SER A 2 33.24 4.28 21.47
N ASP A 3 33.54 5.58 21.60
CA ASP A 3 33.37 6.53 20.49
C ASP A 3 34.22 6.14 19.27
N PHE A 4 35.31 5.42 19.51
CA PHE A 4 36.14 4.82 18.47
C PHE A 4 35.38 3.78 17.62
N ASP A 5 34.59 2.90 18.26
CA ASP A 5 33.78 1.90 17.53
C ASP A 5 32.68 2.54 16.68
N ARG A 6 32.23 3.75 17.06
CA ARG A 6 31.22 4.54 16.34
C ARG A 6 31.84 5.23 15.13
N GLU A 7 32.99 5.88 15.31
CA GLU A 7 33.72 6.54 14.23
C GLU A 7 34.28 5.55 13.20
N GLU A 8 34.78 4.39 13.65
CA GLU A 8 35.27 3.34 12.74
C GLU A 8 34.15 2.78 11.85
N ARG A 9 32.93 2.66 12.38
CA ARG A 9 31.79 2.16 11.62
C ARG A 9 31.28 3.19 10.60
N ALA A 10 31.27 4.47 10.97
CA ALA A 10 30.94 5.57 10.06
C ALA A 10 31.99 5.71 8.94
N PHE A 11 33.28 5.57 9.27
CA PHE A 11 34.37 5.64 8.31
C PHE A 11 34.35 4.46 7.32
N ARG A 12 34.07 3.23 7.79
CA ARG A 12 33.89 2.06 6.90
C ARG A 12 32.67 2.21 5.99
N ALA A 13 31.56 2.76 6.48
CA ALA A 13 30.38 3.01 5.66
C ALA A 13 30.63 4.07 4.56
N ALA A 14 31.46 5.07 4.84
CA ALA A 14 31.87 6.08 3.86
C ALA A 14 32.79 5.49 2.78
N LEU A 15 33.78 4.67 3.16
CA LEU A 15 34.69 4.01 2.23
C LEU A 15 33.99 3.04 1.26
N THR A 16 32.94 2.36 1.71
CA THR A 16 32.18 1.47 0.82
C THR A 16 31.41 2.25 -0.25
N ARG A 17 31.07 3.53 -0.03
CA ARG A 17 30.43 4.38 -1.05
C ARG A 17 31.39 4.96 -2.08
N GLU A 18 32.66 5.15 -1.75
CA GLU A 18 33.68 5.58 -2.73
C GLU A 18 34.21 4.43 -3.59
N ALA A 19 34.04 3.17 -3.16
CA ALA A 19 34.53 1.99 -3.87
C ALA A 19 33.66 1.52 -5.04
N ASP A 20 32.43 2.04 -5.20
CA ASP A 20 31.49 1.63 -6.26
C ASP A 20 31.71 2.35 -7.61
N GLY A 21 32.84 3.01 -7.79
CA GLY A 21 33.33 3.51 -9.09
C GLY A 21 34.41 2.61 -9.71
N PHE A 22 34.10 1.36 -10.04
CA PHE A 22 35.05 0.46 -10.72
C PHE A 22 34.40 -0.30 -11.90
N GLU A 23 34.90 -0.04 -13.11
CA GLU A 23 34.55 -0.76 -14.34
C GLU A 23 35.01 -2.23 -14.29
N PRO A 24 34.27 -3.17 -14.91
CA PRO A 24 34.53 -4.60 -14.78
C PRO A 24 35.79 -5.03 -15.55
N ARG A 25 36.74 -5.66 -14.84
CA ARG A 25 37.74 -6.53 -15.47
C ARG A 25 37.16 -7.92 -15.66
N GLU A 26 37.20 -8.42 -16.90
CA GLU A 26 37.02 -9.83 -17.26
C GLU A 26 37.83 -10.73 -16.32
N LEU A 27 37.13 -11.61 -15.61
CA LEU A 27 37.74 -12.72 -14.89
C LEU A 27 37.59 -13.98 -15.74
N ALA A 28 38.75 -14.51 -16.12
CA ALA A 28 38.90 -15.77 -16.83
C ALA A 28 38.24 -16.92 -16.08
N VAL A 29 37.43 -17.70 -16.80
CA VAL A 29 36.92 -19.00 -16.37
C VAL A 29 38.06 -20.01 -16.44
N PRO A 30 38.43 -20.71 -15.34
CA PRO A 30 39.25 -21.90 -15.45
C PRO A 30 38.38 -23.07 -15.89
N ASP A 31 38.84 -23.72 -16.94
CA ASP A 31 38.40 -25.00 -17.48
C ASP A 31 38.35 -26.06 -16.38
N SER A 32 37.23 -26.79 -16.28
CA SER A 32 37.10 -27.98 -15.46
C SER A 32 36.53 -29.12 -16.30
N SER A 33 37.29 -29.53 -17.31
CA SER A 33 37.34 -30.94 -17.69
C SER A 33 37.90 -31.73 -16.51
N ASP A 34 37.09 -32.65 -15.96
CA ASP A 34 37.46 -33.88 -15.25
C ASP A 34 36.47 -34.19 -14.12
N ARG A 35 35.38 -34.90 -14.48
CA ARG A 35 34.82 -35.91 -13.57
C ARG A 35 34.03 -36.95 -14.34
N GLU A 36 34.73 -38.04 -14.62
CA GLU A 36 34.19 -39.35 -14.98
C GLU A 36 33.29 -39.91 -13.88
N ASP A 37 32.27 -40.65 -14.34
CA ASP A 37 31.67 -41.85 -13.78
C ASP A 37 31.23 -41.89 -12.32
N GLN A 38 29.90 -41.98 -12.13
CA GLN A 38 29.29 -43.13 -11.45
C GLN A 38 27.76 -43.22 -11.57
N ALA A 39 27.35 -44.30 -12.26
CA ALA A 39 26.26 -45.25 -11.99
C ALA A 39 24.87 -44.78 -11.52
N GLU A 40 23.87 -45.08 -12.36
CA GLU A 40 22.46 -45.34 -12.02
C GLU A 40 22.32 -46.44 -10.94
N PRO A 41 21.24 -46.40 -10.14
CA PRO A 41 20.27 -47.49 -10.31
C PRO A 41 18.80 -47.04 -10.25
N THR A 42 17.99 -47.72 -11.05
CA THR A 42 16.52 -47.70 -11.11
C THR A 42 15.96 -48.98 -10.42
N PRO A 43 14.63 -49.21 -10.35
CA PRO A 43 13.75 -48.95 -9.21
C PRO A 43 13.18 -50.23 -8.55
N ALA A 44 12.65 -50.12 -7.32
CA ALA A 44 11.68 -51.08 -6.76
C ALA A 44 11.05 -50.48 -5.49
N ASP A 45 9.75 -50.20 -5.47
CA ASP A 45 8.74 -51.18 -5.02
C ASP A 45 7.42 -50.51 -4.64
N THR A 46 6.38 -51.14 -5.18
CA THR A 46 4.96 -50.93 -4.96
C THR A 46 4.59 -51.44 -3.56
N ILE A 47 3.87 -50.64 -2.77
CA ILE A 47 3.04 -51.17 -1.69
C ILE A 47 1.63 -50.62 -1.87
N GLU A 48 0.79 -51.46 -2.49
CA GLU A 48 -0.64 -51.50 -2.22
C GLU A 48 -0.85 -52.12 -0.83
N THR A 49 -1.65 -51.48 0.00
CA THR A 49 -2.46 -52.20 0.99
C THR A 49 -3.83 -51.56 1.10
N ASP A 50 -4.76 -52.47 1.33
CA ASP A 50 -6.18 -52.48 1.02
C ASP A 50 -7.04 -52.07 2.24
N GLU A 51 -8.35 -52.03 2.03
CA GLU A 51 -9.44 -52.13 3.02
C GLU A 51 -9.96 -50.89 3.81
N LYS A 52 -10.96 -50.23 3.19
CA LYS A 52 -12.41 -50.20 3.55
C LYS A 52 -12.95 -49.67 4.93
N PRO A 53 -14.25 -49.27 4.98
CA PRO A 53 -14.69 -48.05 5.65
C PRO A 53 -15.58 -48.28 6.89
N ALA A 54 -15.61 -47.30 7.80
CA ALA A 54 -16.59 -47.26 8.89
C ALA A 54 -17.60 -46.11 8.71
N ARG A 55 -18.82 -46.51 8.33
CA ARG A 55 -20.06 -45.72 8.44
C ARG A 55 -20.38 -45.46 9.92
N ARG A 56 -20.73 -44.22 10.29
CA ARG A 56 -21.80 -43.98 11.27
C ARG A 56 -22.68 -42.79 10.85
N ARG A 57 -23.98 -43.06 10.91
CA ARG A 57 -25.13 -42.22 10.57
C ARG A 57 -25.58 -41.38 11.77
N ALA A 58 -26.22 -40.26 11.43
CA ALA A 58 -27.34 -39.59 12.13
C ALA A 58 -27.03 -38.98 13.51
N THR A 59 -27.55 -37.79 13.88
CA THR A 59 -28.98 -37.46 13.83
C THR A 59 -29.21 -35.95 13.85
N LEU A 60 -30.14 -35.49 13.02
CA LEU A 60 -30.83 -34.21 13.06
C LEU A 60 -31.61 -34.06 14.38
N ILE A 61 -31.54 -32.90 15.02
CA ILE A 61 -32.64 -32.39 15.85
C ILE A 61 -32.91 -30.93 15.44
N LEU A 62 -34.05 -30.77 14.78
CA LEU A 62 -34.79 -29.52 14.61
C LEU A 62 -35.54 -29.22 15.91
N ALA A 63 -35.44 -28.00 16.42
CA ALA A 63 -36.48 -27.43 17.27
C ALA A 63 -36.51 -25.91 17.09
N ALA A 64 -37.59 -25.45 16.45
CA ALA A 64 -38.00 -24.07 16.37
C ALA A 64 -38.53 -23.60 17.74
N ALA A 65 -38.23 -22.35 18.10
CA ALA A 65 -39.04 -21.60 19.04
C ALA A 65 -39.00 -20.12 18.66
N ALA A 66 -40.13 -19.64 18.14
CA ALA A 66 -40.43 -18.24 17.98
C ALA A 66 -40.66 -17.61 19.36
N ALA A 67 -40.10 -16.43 19.59
CA ALA A 67 -40.52 -15.56 20.67
C ALA A 67 -40.59 -14.11 20.16
N VAL A 68 -41.83 -13.64 20.07
CA VAL A 68 -42.23 -12.26 19.84
C VAL A 68 -41.78 -11.42 21.04
N VAL A 69 -41.03 -10.35 20.79
CA VAL A 69 -40.70 -9.34 21.82
C VAL A 69 -41.30 -8.00 21.37
N THR A 70 -42.42 -7.65 22.00
CA THR A 70 -42.92 -6.28 22.11
C THR A 70 -42.22 -5.61 23.28
N VAL A 71 -41.46 -4.53 23.04
CA VAL A 71 -41.03 -3.60 24.10
C VAL A 71 -41.71 -2.27 23.87
N VAL A 72 -42.59 -1.92 24.81
CA VAL A 72 -43.10 -0.57 25.05
C VAL A 72 -42.57 -0.16 26.43
N GLY A 73 -42.01 1.05 26.52
CA GLY A 73 -42.17 1.89 27.70
C GLY A 73 -40.96 2.05 28.63
N LEU A 74 -40.30 3.21 28.46
CA LEU A 74 -40.15 4.27 29.45
C LEU A 74 -39.64 3.92 30.88
N GLY A 75 -38.45 4.47 31.17
CA GLY A 75 -38.29 5.42 32.29
C GLY A 75 -37.88 4.86 33.65
N GLY A 76 -36.85 5.45 34.25
CA GLY A 76 -36.60 5.33 35.68
C GLY A 76 -35.13 5.46 36.06
N ALA A 77 -34.77 6.58 36.66
CA ALA A 77 -33.43 6.95 37.09
C ALA A 77 -33.09 6.45 38.51
N LEU A 78 -31.79 6.55 38.83
CA LEU A 78 -31.14 6.66 40.16
C LEU A 78 -31.17 5.43 41.08
N ALA A 79 -29.99 4.90 41.43
CA ALA A 79 -29.26 5.32 42.63
C ALA A 79 -28.07 4.39 42.93
N SER A 80 -27.02 5.04 43.42
CA SER A 80 -25.74 4.53 43.90
C SER A 80 -25.83 3.39 44.89
N LEU A 81 -24.89 2.44 44.80
CA LEU A 81 -24.24 1.89 45.99
C LEU A 81 -22.75 1.65 45.70
N ARG A 82 -21.96 2.22 46.60
CA ARG A 82 -20.51 2.23 46.69
C ARG A 82 -20.19 1.19 47.77
N SER A 83 -19.42 0.16 47.43
CA SER A 83 -18.68 -0.66 48.40
C SER A 83 -17.40 -1.12 47.71
N GLY A 84 -16.27 -0.63 48.22
CA GLY A 84 -14.96 -1.14 47.86
C GLY A 84 -14.58 -2.33 48.73
N SER A 85 -13.60 -3.08 48.23
CA SER A 85 -12.59 -3.76 49.05
C SER A 85 -11.43 -4.12 48.13
N ASP A 86 -10.26 -3.67 48.55
CA ASP A 86 -8.94 -3.94 48.00
C ASP A 86 -8.54 -5.43 48.05
N GLU A 87 -7.35 -5.67 47.49
CA GLU A 87 -6.40 -6.78 47.73
C GLU A 87 -6.21 -7.77 46.57
N GLY A 88 -5.26 -7.41 45.70
CA GLY A 88 -3.99 -8.10 45.54
C GLY A 88 -4.03 -9.62 45.30
N SER A 89 -3.73 -10.03 44.08
CA SER A 89 -3.19 -11.37 43.82
C SER A 89 -1.99 -11.28 42.88
N THR A 90 -0.86 -11.70 43.41
CA THR A 90 0.45 -11.80 42.78
C THR A 90 0.71 -13.21 42.28
N VAL A 91 1.55 -13.29 41.23
CA VAL A 91 2.38 -14.42 40.79
C VAL A 91 1.68 -15.57 40.06
N ALA A 92 2.05 -15.74 38.78
CA ALA A 92 2.34 -17.05 38.25
C ALA A 92 3.54 -16.95 37.28
N ASP A 93 4.66 -17.49 37.75
CA ASP A 93 5.84 -17.86 36.97
C ASP A 93 5.47 -18.80 35.81
N GLY A 94 6.18 -18.66 34.69
CA GLY A 94 5.97 -19.48 33.50
C GLY A 94 7.18 -19.51 32.57
N ALA A 95 8.27 -20.11 33.08
CA ALA A 95 9.36 -20.81 32.39
C ALA A 95 9.69 -20.50 30.93
N ALA A 96 10.93 -20.04 30.76
CA ALA A 96 11.70 -19.99 29.53
C ALA A 96 11.80 -21.36 28.82
N SER A 97 11.81 -21.33 27.48
CA SER A 97 12.43 -22.36 26.64
C SER A 97 13.15 -21.65 25.49
N ALA A 98 14.48 -21.72 25.56
CA ALA A 98 15.40 -21.28 24.52
C ALA A 98 15.74 -22.50 23.65
N GLU A 99 15.46 -22.41 22.35
CA GLU A 99 16.12 -23.26 21.35
C GLU A 99 16.74 -22.34 20.30
N ALA A 100 18.07 -22.42 20.22
CA ALA A 100 18.89 -21.80 19.21
C ALA A 100 18.65 -22.49 17.86
N ARG A 101 18.42 -21.71 16.81
CA ARG A 101 18.50 -22.17 15.43
C ARG A 101 19.55 -21.36 14.69
N ASP A 102 20.67 -22.04 14.42
CA ASP A 102 21.60 -21.71 13.35
C ASP A 102 20.84 -21.82 12.02
N GLY A 103 20.83 -20.75 11.23
CA GLY A 103 20.17 -20.69 9.94
C GLY A 103 20.74 -19.56 9.10
N SER A 104 21.67 -19.91 8.21
CA SER A 104 22.29 -19.00 7.25
C SER A 104 21.26 -18.12 6.53
N ALA A 105 21.52 -16.82 6.51
CA ALA A 105 20.70 -15.83 5.81
C ALA A 105 20.56 -16.18 4.31
N PRO A 106 19.35 -16.09 3.72
CA PRO A 106 19.18 -16.22 2.29
C PRO A 106 19.80 -15.03 1.56
N LYS A 107 20.45 -15.34 0.44
CA LYS A 107 21.10 -14.40 -0.48
C LYS A 107 20.05 -13.40 -1.00
N ALA A 108 20.36 -12.10 -0.90
CA ALA A 108 19.50 -11.03 -1.38
C ALA A 108 19.16 -11.22 -2.87
N LEU A 109 17.87 -11.04 -3.20
CA LEU A 109 17.41 -10.94 -4.58
C LEU A 109 18.01 -9.68 -5.21
N SER A 110 19.08 -9.88 -5.97
CA SER A 110 19.59 -8.89 -6.92
C SER A 110 18.72 -8.94 -8.17
N GLU A 111 17.82 -7.99 -8.32
CA GLU A 111 17.38 -7.50 -9.62
C GLU A 111 16.85 -6.09 -9.42
N SER A 112 17.67 -5.11 -9.79
CA SER A 112 17.25 -3.72 -9.98
C SER A 112 16.13 -3.69 -11.01
N ALA A 113 14.88 -3.64 -10.56
CA ALA A 113 13.83 -3.03 -11.36
C ALA A 113 14.19 -1.55 -11.46
N GLU A 114 14.49 -1.07 -12.67
CA GLU A 114 14.60 0.37 -12.90
C GLU A 114 13.33 1.05 -12.38
N PRO A 115 13.45 2.16 -11.63
CA PRO A 115 12.28 2.90 -11.19
C PRO A 115 11.43 3.24 -12.42
N PRO A 116 10.09 3.10 -12.34
CA PRO A 116 9.23 3.40 -13.48
C PRO A 116 9.56 4.80 -13.97
N GLN A 117 10.01 4.91 -15.22
CA GLN A 117 10.28 6.20 -15.84
C GLN A 117 8.94 6.95 -15.93
N GLY A 118 8.68 7.80 -14.94
CA GLY A 118 7.64 8.81 -14.99
C GLY A 118 7.96 9.76 -16.14
N THR A 119 7.48 9.44 -17.33
CA THR A 119 7.62 10.31 -18.50
C THR A 119 6.61 11.44 -18.34
N TYR A 120 6.97 12.46 -17.57
CA TYR A 120 6.34 13.78 -17.59
C TYR A 120 6.60 14.39 -18.98
N ALA A 121 5.80 14.00 -19.97
CA ALA A 121 5.90 14.55 -21.31
C ALA A 121 5.45 16.02 -21.29
N ASP A 122 6.10 16.85 -22.11
CA ASP A 122 6.06 18.33 -22.19
C ASP A 122 4.69 18.99 -22.45
N LYS A 123 3.57 18.29 -22.29
CA LYS A 123 2.25 18.91 -22.35
C LYS A 123 1.89 19.45 -20.96
N GLU A 124 1.76 20.77 -20.88
CA GLU A 124 1.23 21.51 -19.74
C GLU A 124 -0.13 20.91 -19.33
N HIS A 125 -0.13 19.98 -18.37
CA HIS A 125 -1.35 19.60 -17.68
C HIS A 125 -1.74 20.80 -16.80
N PRO A 126 -3.00 21.30 -16.88
CA PRO A 126 -3.40 22.49 -16.16
C PRO A 126 -3.37 22.21 -14.65
N GLY A 127 -2.36 22.73 -13.96
CA GLY A 127 -2.30 22.72 -12.50
C GLY A 127 -0.91 22.88 -11.91
N LEU A 128 0.11 22.26 -12.51
CA LEU A 128 1.49 22.26 -12.00
C LEU A 128 2.49 22.58 -13.11
N PRO A 129 3.55 23.37 -12.82
CA PRO A 129 4.64 23.55 -13.77
C PRO A 129 5.41 22.23 -13.95
N ALA A 130 6.23 22.16 -15.00
CA ALA A 130 7.19 21.06 -15.14
C ALA A 130 8.05 20.94 -13.87
N PRO A 131 8.33 19.72 -13.38
CA PRO A 131 9.18 19.55 -12.21
C PRO A 131 10.61 20.03 -12.50
N ASP A 132 11.32 20.44 -11.45
CA ASP A 132 12.74 20.78 -11.54
C ASP A 132 13.54 19.55 -12.02
N ALA A 133 14.72 19.79 -12.60
CA ALA A 133 15.60 18.72 -13.06
C ALA A 133 15.91 17.72 -11.93
N GLY A 134 15.73 16.42 -12.22
CA GLY A 134 15.95 15.33 -11.25
C GLY A 134 14.83 15.17 -10.21
N LYS A 135 13.71 15.88 -10.34
CA LYS A 135 12.57 15.78 -9.43
C LYS A 135 11.32 15.28 -10.14
N ARG A 136 10.34 14.90 -9.32
CA ARG A 136 9.01 14.52 -9.75
C ARG A 136 7.97 15.11 -8.81
N TRP A 137 6.77 15.35 -9.32
CA TRP A 137 5.63 15.73 -8.47
C TRP A 137 5.07 14.51 -7.77
N ALA A 138 4.97 14.59 -6.44
CA ALA A 138 4.24 13.69 -5.57
C ALA A 138 2.96 14.39 -5.10
N VAL A 139 1.81 13.83 -5.45
CA VAL A 139 0.50 14.38 -5.07
C VAL A 139 -0.22 13.39 -4.16
N ARG A 140 -0.74 13.90 -3.04
CA ARG A 140 -1.59 13.19 -2.08
C ARG A 140 -2.67 14.15 -1.60
N PHE A 141 -3.90 13.68 -1.59
CA PHE A 141 -5.07 14.51 -1.40
C PHE A 141 -5.05 15.67 -2.40
N ASP A 142 -5.05 16.91 -1.94
CA ASP A 142 -4.84 18.13 -2.72
C ASP A 142 -3.46 18.77 -2.51
N VAL A 143 -2.54 18.10 -1.82
CA VAL A 143 -1.17 18.59 -1.56
C VAL A 143 -0.21 18.00 -2.57
N ALA A 144 0.59 18.86 -3.19
CA ALA A 144 1.66 18.51 -4.11
C ALA A 144 3.02 18.95 -3.56
N ALA A 145 4.04 18.11 -3.75
CA ALA A 145 5.43 18.43 -3.45
C ALA A 145 6.34 17.88 -4.54
N GLN A 146 7.44 18.58 -4.84
CA GLN A 146 8.51 18.02 -5.64
C GLN A 146 9.43 17.19 -4.76
N VAL A 147 9.63 15.92 -5.13
CA VAL A 147 10.57 15.00 -4.47
C VAL A 147 11.64 14.56 -5.47
N PRO A 148 12.81 14.09 -5.02
CA PRO A 148 13.79 13.49 -5.91
C PRO A 148 13.17 12.34 -6.73
N GLN A 149 13.52 12.26 -8.00
CA GLN A 149 12.89 11.32 -8.93
C GLN A 149 13.05 9.86 -8.52
N GLU A 150 14.15 9.54 -7.82
CA GLU A 150 14.45 8.21 -7.31
C GLU A 150 13.60 7.79 -6.09
N TRP A 151 12.87 8.72 -5.47
CA TRP A 151 11.95 8.37 -4.38
C TRP A 151 10.77 7.62 -4.99
N ALA A 152 10.63 6.33 -4.69
CA ALA A 152 9.52 5.53 -5.17
C ALA A 152 8.24 5.82 -4.37
N ASP A 153 7.06 5.58 -4.96
CA ASP A 153 5.86 5.45 -4.15
C ASP A 153 5.95 4.12 -3.38
N ALA A 154 5.69 4.18 -2.06
CA ALA A 154 5.70 3.00 -1.22
C ALA A 154 4.60 3.05 -0.16
N ALA A 155 4.10 1.87 0.22
CA ALA A 155 3.37 1.66 1.45
C ALA A 155 4.06 2.29 2.68
N SER A 156 3.32 3.13 3.44
CA SER A 156 3.80 3.50 4.78
C SER A 156 3.91 2.23 5.64
N PRO A 157 5.00 2.04 6.41
CA PRO A 157 5.10 0.93 7.35
C PRO A 157 3.95 1.03 8.35
N ALA A 158 2.97 0.13 8.20
CA ALA A 158 1.69 0.20 8.91
C ALA A 158 1.86 0.04 10.43
N LEU A 159 2.96 -0.60 10.85
CA LEU A 159 3.15 -1.08 12.21
C LEU A 159 4.61 -1.07 12.65
N PRO A 160 5.18 0.12 12.86
CA PRO A 160 6.53 0.23 13.40
C PRO A 160 6.74 -0.58 14.69
N GLU A 161 5.73 -0.59 15.57
CA GLU A 161 5.74 -1.33 16.83
C GLU A 161 5.76 -2.86 16.68
N CYS A 162 5.28 -3.41 15.56
CA CYS A 162 5.30 -4.87 15.33
C CYS A 162 6.58 -5.33 14.65
N ILE A 163 7.50 -4.40 14.33
CA ILE A 163 8.83 -4.71 13.82
C ILE A 163 9.76 -4.91 15.03
N GLU A 164 9.56 -6.01 15.74
CA GLU A 164 10.36 -6.38 16.92
C GLU A 164 11.78 -6.81 16.55
N LYS A 165 11.93 -7.60 15.46
CA LYS A 165 13.22 -8.15 15.02
C LYS A 165 13.39 -8.09 13.49
N PRO A 166 14.64 -8.02 13.01
CA PRO A 166 14.96 -8.38 11.64
C PRO A 166 14.43 -9.77 11.28
N GLY A 167 13.47 -9.85 10.36
CA GLY A 167 12.97 -11.15 9.86
C GLY A 167 11.49 -11.18 9.49
N ASP A 168 10.59 -10.75 10.39
CA ASP A 168 9.16 -11.13 10.24
C ASP A 168 8.34 -10.14 9.40
N GLN A 169 8.72 -8.86 9.38
CA GLN A 169 8.05 -7.80 8.60
C GLN A 169 9.02 -6.81 7.95
N TRP A 170 10.32 -7.09 8.01
CA TRP A 170 11.36 -6.22 7.46
C TRP A 170 11.22 -5.99 5.96
N ASP A 171 10.69 -6.97 5.24
CA ASP A 171 10.47 -6.86 3.80
C ASP A 171 9.28 -5.97 3.44
N THR A 172 8.46 -5.56 4.43
CA THR A 172 7.36 -4.62 4.23
C THR A 172 7.76 -3.16 4.45
N VAL A 173 8.98 -2.93 4.98
CA VAL A 173 9.53 -1.59 5.17
C VAL A 173 10.26 -1.20 3.88
N PRO A 174 9.96 -0.02 3.29
CA PRO A 174 10.74 0.49 2.19
C PRO A 174 12.24 0.53 2.55
N ARG A 175 13.11 0.11 1.63
CA ARG A 175 14.57 0.12 1.83
C ARG A 175 15.27 1.27 1.12
N THR A 176 14.50 2.08 0.41
CA THR A 176 14.93 3.27 -0.31
C THR A 176 14.04 4.43 0.09
N PRO A 177 14.47 5.68 -0.19
CA PRO A 177 13.63 6.85 -0.03
C PRO A 177 12.28 6.70 -0.73
N TYR A 178 11.20 7.19 -0.11
CA TYR A 178 9.87 6.94 -0.63
C TYR A 178 8.83 8.04 -0.35
N VAL A 179 7.79 8.08 -1.18
CA VAL A 179 6.56 8.83 -0.95
C VAL A 179 5.51 7.87 -0.41
N ALA A 180 5.13 8.07 0.84
CA ALA A 180 4.20 7.20 1.53
C ALA A 180 2.81 7.25 0.88
N ASN A 181 2.26 6.08 0.61
CA ASN A 181 0.84 5.90 0.32
C ASN A 181 0.11 5.60 1.64
N VAL A 182 -0.53 6.62 2.22
CA VAL A 182 -1.34 6.50 3.43
C VAL A 182 -2.76 6.14 3.01
N THR A 183 -2.95 4.91 2.57
CA THR A 183 -4.29 4.32 2.64
C THR A 183 -4.60 4.06 4.11
N ASN A 184 -5.82 4.33 4.56
CA ASN A 184 -6.31 4.02 5.91
C ASN A 184 -6.12 2.52 6.18
N ARG A 185 -4.94 2.09 6.60
CA ARG A 185 -4.64 0.68 6.86
C ARG A 185 -5.22 0.34 8.23
N PRO A 186 -6.38 -0.33 8.38
CA PRO A 186 -6.75 -0.94 9.64
C PRO A 186 -5.64 -1.89 10.05
N VAL A 187 -4.98 -1.47 11.11
CA VAL A 187 -3.91 -2.20 11.72
C VAL A 187 -4.50 -3.09 12.81
N PRO A 188 -4.47 -4.43 12.68
CA PRO A 188 -4.83 -5.29 13.79
C PRO A 188 -3.79 -5.14 14.91
N ARG A 189 -4.14 -4.37 15.95
CA ARG A 189 -3.35 -4.16 17.19
C ARG A 189 -3.07 -5.44 18.01
N ILE A 190 -3.53 -6.60 17.56
CA ILE A 190 -3.74 -7.78 18.41
C ILE A 190 -2.43 -8.49 18.80
N ALA A 191 -1.27 -8.13 18.24
CA ALA A 191 -0.02 -8.88 18.48
C ALA A 191 1.26 -8.03 18.53
N CYS A 192 1.17 -6.76 18.93
CA CYS A 192 2.34 -5.88 18.94
C CYS A 192 2.58 -5.42 20.38
N ASP A 193 3.53 -6.09 21.04
CA ASP A 193 3.85 -5.85 22.42
C ASP A 193 4.48 -4.46 22.60
N ASN A 194 4.32 -3.93 23.82
CA ASN A 194 4.63 -2.55 24.19
C ASN A 194 6.04 -2.11 23.78
N THR A 195 6.13 -1.02 23.00
CA THR A 195 7.39 -0.36 22.62
C THR A 195 8.02 0.47 23.76
N GLU A 196 7.69 0.18 25.01
CA GLU A 196 8.12 0.96 26.19
C GLU A 196 9.65 0.95 26.36
N ASP A 197 10.34 -0.02 25.77
CA ASP A 197 11.80 -0.19 25.86
C ASP A 197 12.60 0.42 24.69
N ARG A 198 11.95 1.18 23.79
CA ARG A 198 12.63 1.75 22.63
C ARG A 198 12.76 3.27 22.75
N ASP A 199 14.00 3.73 22.92
CA ASP A 199 14.38 5.15 22.88
C ASP A 199 14.12 5.73 21.48
N PHE A 200 12.89 6.15 21.23
CA PHE A 200 12.53 6.95 20.06
C PHE A 200 12.35 8.40 20.49
N PRO A 201 12.94 9.37 19.79
CA PRO A 201 12.53 10.75 19.95
C PRO A 201 11.02 10.83 19.66
N ALA A 202 10.24 11.35 20.62
CA ALA A 202 8.77 11.32 20.56
C ALA A 202 8.20 11.90 19.25
N ASP A 203 8.91 12.85 18.63
CA ASP A 203 8.50 13.48 17.38
C ASP A 203 8.70 12.58 16.15
N PHE A 204 9.65 11.64 16.14
CA PHE A 204 10.03 10.80 14.99
C PHE A 204 9.20 9.53 14.81
N GLY A 205 8.21 9.30 15.68
CA GLY A 205 7.35 8.12 15.63
C GLY A 205 8.03 6.88 16.22
N LYS A 206 7.48 5.70 15.89
CA LYS A 206 7.86 4.42 16.54
C LYS A 206 8.72 3.51 15.66
N VAL A 207 9.19 4.00 14.51
CA VAL A 207 10.05 3.20 13.61
C VAL A 207 11.43 3.06 14.23
N PRO A 208 11.99 1.84 14.30
CA PRO A 208 13.38 1.63 14.71
C PRO A 208 14.33 2.51 13.91
N PHE A 209 15.27 3.19 14.57
CA PHE A 209 16.27 4.04 13.91
C PHE A 209 17.02 3.30 12.78
N SER A 210 17.30 2.00 12.96
CA SER A 210 17.95 1.14 11.96
C SER A 210 17.12 0.92 10.68
N LEU A 211 15.84 1.28 10.71
CA LEU A 211 14.87 1.14 9.62
C LEU A 211 14.41 2.48 9.07
N TRP A 212 14.96 3.59 9.58
CA TRP A 212 14.64 4.90 9.02
C TRP A 212 15.13 4.96 7.58
N GLN A 213 14.22 5.42 6.72
CA GLN A 213 14.49 5.80 5.35
C GLN A 213 13.92 7.21 5.16
N PRO A 214 14.53 8.05 4.29
CA PRO A 214 13.93 9.31 3.92
C PRO A 214 12.52 9.09 3.39
N TYR A 215 11.57 9.93 3.80
CA TYR A 215 10.20 9.82 3.34
C TYR A 215 9.48 11.16 3.24
N LEU A 216 8.46 11.17 2.40
CA LEU A 216 7.40 12.19 2.39
C LEU A 216 6.08 11.48 2.71
N VAL A 217 5.38 11.96 3.74
CA VAL A 217 4.04 11.49 4.07
C VAL A 217 3.11 12.68 4.22
N VAL A 218 1.92 12.57 3.64
CA VAL A 218 0.85 13.54 3.77
C VAL A 218 -0.28 12.84 4.51
N GLU A 219 -0.75 13.43 5.60
CA GLU A 219 -1.81 12.89 6.44
C GLU A 219 -2.86 13.95 6.68
N LYS A 220 -4.14 13.56 6.74
CA LYS A 220 -5.19 14.48 7.17
C LYS A 220 -5.14 14.64 8.69
N ALA A 221 -5.10 15.88 9.16
CA ALA A 221 -5.16 16.17 10.59
C ALA A 221 -6.52 15.74 11.15
N THR A 222 -6.55 14.73 12.02
CA THR A 222 -7.80 14.22 12.60
C THR A 222 -8.26 15.02 13.81
N LYS A 223 -7.31 15.63 14.53
CA LYS A 223 -7.54 16.46 15.72
C LYS A 223 -6.68 17.71 15.66
N ALA A 224 -7.14 18.77 16.33
CA ALA A 224 -6.36 20.01 16.46
C ALA A 224 -4.99 19.79 17.13
N THR A 225 -4.89 18.80 18.01
CA THR A 225 -3.63 18.40 18.68
C THR A 225 -2.61 17.79 17.74
N ASP A 226 -3.04 17.29 16.58
CA ASP A 226 -2.16 16.66 15.60
C ASP A 226 -1.40 17.71 14.78
N LYS A 227 -1.87 18.97 14.78
CA LYS A 227 -1.31 20.09 14.00
C LYS A 227 -0.08 20.71 14.69
N LYS A 228 0.98 19.92 14.90
CA LYS A 228 2.29 20.43 15.35
C LYS A 228 3.24 20.59 14.17
N ALA A 229 3.38 21.82 13.68
CA ALA A 229 4.45 22.18 12.75
C ALA A 229 5.79 22.29 13.50
N GLY A 230 6.89 22.04 12.81
CA GLY A 230 8.23 22.20 13.37
C GLY A 230 9.28 21.38 12.66
N SER A 231 10.52 21.52 13.11
CA SER A 231 11.64 20.69 12.69
C SER A 231 12.32 20.11 13.91
N TRP A 232 12.75 18.86 13.82
CA TRP A 232 13.43 18.11 14.88
C TRP A 232 14.61 17.37 14.28
N GLU A 233 15.72 17.37 15.01
CA GLU A 233 16.94 16.67 14.61
C GLU A 233 17.27 15.55 15.59
N HIS A 234 17.76 14.44 15.07
CA HIS A 234 18.25 13.33 15.87
C HIS A 234 19.33 12.55 15.12
N GLU A 235 20.56 12.51 15.67
CA GLU A 235 21.68 11.75 15.09
C GLU A 235 21.89 12.05 13.59
N GLY A 236 21.77 13.34 13.22
CA GLY A 236 21.89 13.84 11.85
C GLY A 236 20.64 13.70 10.98
N TRP A 237 19.61 12.98 11.41
CA TRP A 237 18.33 12.95 10.70
C TRP A 237 17.50 14.19 10.99
N LEU A 238 16.80 14.69 9.97
CA LEU A 238 15.94 15.86 10.06
C LEU A 238 14.50 15.47 9.72
N LEU A 239 13.62 15.60 10.71
CA LEU A 239 12.17 15.52 10.52
C LEU A 239 11.60 16.94 10.47
N THR A 240 10.88 17.27 9.41
CA THR A 240 10.14 18.53 9.29
C THR A 240 8.66 18.24 9.09
N ARG A 241 7.81 18.88 9.88
CA ARG A 241 6.36 18.88 9.73
C ARG A 241 5.87 20.24 9.30
N VAL A 242 5.18 20.27 8.17
CA VAL A 242 4.50 21.45 7.63
C VAL A 242 2.99 21.22 7.69
N ILE A 243 2.24 22.26 8.00
CA ILE A 243 0.78 22.22 7.96
C ILE A 243 0.33 22.96 6.70
N GLU A 244 -0.33 22.23 5.80
CA GLU A 244 -0.92 22.77 4.58
C GLU A 244 -2.42 22.53 4.63
N GLY A 245 -3.18 23.58 4.94
CA GLY A 245 -4.64 23.48 5.17
C GLY A 245 -5.00 22.52 6.30
N ASP A 246 -5.66 21.41 5.94
CA ASP A 246 -6.06 20.34 6.86
C ASP A 246 -5.10 19.14 6.86
N TYR A 247 -3.95 19.27 6.22
CA TYR A 247 -2.97 18.20 6.09
C TYR A 247 -1.70 18.51 6.88
N ILE A 248 -1.11 17.44 7.39
CA ILE A 248 0.23 17.42 7.99
C ILE A 248 1.13 16.74 6.96
N VAL A 249 2.15 17.47 6.52
CA VAL A 249 3.19 16.95 5.64
C VAL A 249 4.41 16.68 6.50
N SER A 250 4.77 15.41 6.69
CA SER A 250 6.00 15.03 7.38
C SER A 250 7.07 14.64 6.36
N ILE A 251 8.24 15.26 6.47
CA ILE A 251 9.40 15.09 5.61
C ILE A 251 10.54 14.60 6.50
N LEU A 252 10.97 13.36 6.32
CA LEU A 252 12.16 12.82 6.97
C LEU A 252 13.30 12.75 5.95
N THR A 253 14.46 13.29 6.30
CA THR A 253 15.68 13.23 5.49
C THR A 253 16.87 12.75 6.32
N GLY A 254 17.82 12.07 5.66
CA GLY A 254 18.99 11.51 6.30
C GLY A 254 20.09 12.54 6.60
N PRO A 255 21.18 12.12 7.29
CA PRO A 255 22.33 12.97 7.56
C PRO A 255 22.95 13.58 6.30
N GLY A 256 22.99 14.91 6.23
CA GLY A 256 23.53 15.67 5.10
C GLY A 256 22.53 16.08 4.03
N ASP A 257 21.25 15.69 4.17
CA ASP A 257 20.20 15.93 3.18
C ASP A 257 19.29 17.13 3.52
N ASP A 258 19.73 18.06 4.35
CA ASP A 258 18.97 19.25 4.77
C ASP A 258 18.46 20.06 3.58
N LYS A 259 19.25 20.12 2.51
CA LYS A 259 18.88 20.79 1.25
C LYS A 259 17.68 20.10 0.60
N VAL A 260 17.63 18.77 0.57
CA VAL A 260 16.49 18.01 0.03
C VAL A 260 15.23 18.32 0.83
N ASN A 261 15.34 18.38 2.16
CA ASN A 261 14.23 18.73 3.04
C ASN A 261 13.66 20.12 2.72
N GLN A 262 14.55 21.13 2.65
CA GLN A 262 14.18 22.51 2.31
C GLN A 262 13.59 22.64 0.91
N GLU A 263 14.11 21.91 -0.07
CA GLU A 263 13.59 21.90 -1.44
C GLU A 263 12.19 21.28 -1.51
N ILE A 264 11.94 20.16 -0.81
CA ILE A 264 10.61 19.56 -0.71
C ILE A 264 9.66 20.56 -0.05
N GLN A 265 10.03 21.12 1.11
CA GLN A 265 9.23 22.11 1.82
C GLN A 265 8.91 23.34 0.95
N GLY A 266 9.91 23.88 0.25
CA GLY A 266 9.74 25.06 -0.60
C GLY A 266 8.88 24.83 -1.83
N SER A 267 8.67 23.57 -2.22
CA SER A 267 7.82 23.17 -3.35
C SER A 267 6.38 22.83 -2.97
N LEU A 268 6.05 22.83 -1.67
CA LEU A 268 4.72 22.49 -1.20
C LEU A 268 3.67 23.46 -1.74
N THR A 269 2.62 22.90 -2.31
CA THR A 269 1.50 23.68 -2.84
C THR A 269 0.22 22.85 -2.84
N THR A 270 -0.92 23.50 -3.00
CA THR A 270 -2.21 22.83 -3.21
C THR A 270 -2.60 22.84 -4.67
N VAL A 271 -3.20 21.75 -5.14
CA VAL A 271 -3.58 21.56 -6.54
C VAL A 271 -4.96 20.96 -6.67
N ALA A 272 -5.70 21.40 -7.68
CA ALA A 272 -7.01 20.82 -8.02
C ALA A 272 -6.89 19.55 -8.88
N LYS A 273 -5.77 19.43 -9.61
CA LYS A 273 -5.46 18.30 -10.48
C LYS A 273 -3.99 17.92 -10.32
N ASP A 274 -3.72 16.63 -10.38
CA ASP A 274 -2.36 16.12 -10.38
C ASP A 274 -1.71 16.21 -11.79
N PRO A 275 -0.42 15.86 -11.93
CA PRO A 275 0.27 15.87 -13.23
C PRO A 275 -0.29 14.90 -14.27
N TYR A 276 -1.10 13.93 -13.88
CA TYR A 276 -1.71 12.95 -14.78
C TYR A 276 -3.14 13.36 -15.19
N GLY A 277 -3.66 14.45 -14.63
CA GLY A 277 -5.00 14.96 -14.87
C GLY A 277 -6.09 14.31 -14.01
N CYS A 278 -5.74 13.60 -12.94
CA CYS A 278 -6.66 13.18 -11.90
C CYS A 278 -7.09 14.39 -11.05
N ASP A 279 -8.39 14.55 -10.80
CA ASP A 279 -8.87 15.56 -9.86
C ASP A 279 -8.44 15.19 -8.43
N THR A 280 -8.03 16.14 -7.62
CA THR A 280 -7.64 15.88 -6.22
C THR A 280 -8.85 15.67 -5.31
N ALA A 281 -9.98 16.27 -5.68
CA ALA A 281 -11.29 15.96 -5.14
C ALA A 281 -12.02 15.00 -6.08
N SER A 282 -12.51 13.89 -5.54
CA SER A 282 -13.21 12.89 -6.33
C SER A 282 -14.48 13.43 -6.97
N PRO A 283 -14.75 13.10 -8.25
CA PRO A 283 -16.03 13.40 -8.88
C PRO A 283 -17.21 12.65 -8.26
N LEU A 284 -16.96 11.63 -7.42
CA LEU A 284 -17.97 10.86 -6.71
C LEU A 284 -18.25 11.38 -5.29
N ALA A 285 -17.63 12.50 -4.89
CA ALA A 285 -17.89 13.15 -3.61
C ALA A 285 -19.41 13.42 -3.42
N GLY A 286 -20.00 12.90 -2.34
CA GLY A 286 -21.43 13.10 -2.04
C GLY A 286 -22.40 12.30 -2.94
N GLY A 287 -21.95 11.19 -3.53
CA GLY A 287 -22.75 10.30 -4.37
C GLY A 287 -22.51 8.82 -4.08
N ASP A 288 -22.95 7.98 -5.02
CA ASP A 288 -22.60 6.57 -5.07
C ASP A 288 -21.11 6.47 -5.48
N PRO A 289 -20.22 5.88 -4.66
CA PRO A 289 -18.80 5.75 -4.99
C PRO A 289 -18.52 4.78 -6.14
N VAL A 290 -19.56 4.16 -6.71
CA VAL A 290 -19.45 3.16 -7.77
C VAL A 290 -19.97 3.67 -9.11
N ARG A 291 -20.92 4.62 -9.13
CA ARG A 291 -21.54 5.10 -10.37
C ARG A 291 -21.76 6.61 -10.35
N PRO A 292 -21.29 7.37 -11.37
CA PRO A 292 -21.62 8.78 -11.49
C PRO A 292 -23.13 8.97 -11.63
N LYS A 293 -23.64 10.11 -11.14
CA LYS A 293 -25.06 10.46 -11.23
C LYS A 293 -25.53 10.76 -12.66
N THR A 294 -24.60 11.03 -13.57
CA THR A 294 -24.87 11.36 -14.97
C THR A 294 -24.43 10.22 -15.87
N GLU A 295 -25.35 9.67 -16.65
CA GLU A 295 -25.04 8.69 -17.69
C GLU A 295 -24.37 9.40 -18.87
N PRO A 296 -23.12 9.03 -19.25
CA PRO A 296 -22.50 9.58 -20.44
C PRO A 296 -23.22 9.07 -21.69
N LYS A 297 -23.17 9.88 -22.76
CA LYS A 297 -23.83 9.57 -24.04
C LYS A 297 -23.19 8.38 -24.78
N SER A 298 -21.93 8.10 -24.48
CA SER A 298 -21.13 7.06 -25.13
C SER A 298 -20.06 6.55 -24.18
N SER A 299 -19.68 5.28 -24.33
CA SER A 299 -18.59 4.67 -23.56
C SER A 299 -17.23 5.27 -23.94
N PRO A 300 -16.38 5.64 -22.96
CA PRO A 300 -15.01 6.11 -23.19
C PRO A 300 -14.07 5.04 -23.77
N LEU A 301 -14.51 3.77 -23.74
CA LEU A 301 -13.79 2.64 -24.34
C LEU A 301 -13.95 2.61 -25.87
N THR A 302 -14.96 3.29 -26.42
CA THR A 302 -15.17 3.37 -27.87
C THR A 302 -14.29 4.45 -28.52
N GLY A 303 -13.88 4.23 -29.77
CA GLY A 303 -13.04 5.17 -30.54
C GLY A 303 -11.72 4.55 -30.99
N GLY A 304 -10.75 5.40 -31.36
CA GLY A 304 -9.40 4.98 -31.75
C GLY A 304 -8.59 4.40 -30.59
N ALA A 305 -7.26 4.34 -30.70
CA ALA A 305 -6.39 4.04 -29.55
C ALA A 305 -6.32 5.27 -28.61
N PRO A 306 -6.34 5.10 -27.26
CA PRO A 306 -6.14 6.22 -26.34
C PRO A 306 -4.69 6.74 -26.41
N GLU A 307 -4.48 8.04 -26.15
CA GLU A 307 -3.14 8.61 -25.98
C GLU A 307 -2.53 8.13 -24.66
N SER A 308 -3.35 8.20 -23.60
CA SER A 308 -2.97 7.77 -22.26
C SER A 308 -4.20 7.46 -21.41
N ILE A 309 -3.99 6.78 -20.29
CA ILE A 309 -5.00 6.56 -19.26
C ILE A 309 -4.37 6.94 -17.93
N ALA A 310 -4.95 7.94 -17.25
CA ALA A 310 -4.62 8.18 -15.85
C ALA A 310 -5.45 7.26 -14.96
N ILE A 311 -4.81 6.68 -13.96
CA ILE A 311 -5.39 5.73 -13.02
C ILE A 311 -5.41 6.46 -11.69
N CYS A 312 -6.59 6.85 -11.23
CA CYS A 312 -6.80 7.74 -10.10
C CYS A 312 -7.46 6.95 -8.96
N GLN A 313 -6.76 6.76 -7.85
CA GLN A 313 -7.28 6.09 -6.66
C GLN A 313 -7.73 7.12 -5.63
N TYR A 314 -8.92 6.92 -5.06
CA TYR A 314 -9.52 7.81 -4.10
C TYR A 314 -9.92 7.09 -2.82
N GLU A 315 -9.87 7.83 -1.72
CA GLU A 315 -10.46 7.42 -0.44
C GLU A 315 -11.91 7.93 -0.35
N PRO A 316 -12.92 7.08 -0.10
CA PRO A 316 -14.32 7.50 -0.06
C PRO A 316 -14.69 8.41 1.10
N SER A 317 -14.07 8.24 2.27
CA SER A 317 -14.39 9.00 3.48
C SER A 317 -14.01 10.48 3.36
N SER A 318 -12.88 10.76 2.69
CA SER A 318 -12.39 12.11 2.41
C SER A 318 -12.78 12.60 1.02
N ALA A 319 -13.17 11.69 0.12
CA ALA A 319 -13.35 11.93 -1.31
C ALA A 319 -12.12 12.57 -1.95
N SER A 320 -10.93 12.14 -1.53
CA SER A 320 -9.66 12.72 -1.94
C SER A 320 -8.77 11.73 -2.65
N LEU A 321 -7.95 12.22 -3.57
CA LEU A 321 -6.98 11.41 -4.33
C LEU A 321 -5.90 10.86 -3.41
N THR A 322 -5.76 9.55 -3.29
CA THR A 322 -4.71 8.93 -2.45
C THR A 322 -3.52 8.44 -3.26
N GLY A 323 -3.71 8.22 -4.56
CA GLY A 323 -2.63 7.82 -5.45
C GLY A 323 -3.05 7.92 -6.90
N SER A 324 -2.08 8.16 -7.76
CA SER A 324 -2.30 8.23 -9.19
C SER A 324 -1.07 7.82 -9.98
N ARG A 325 -1.31 7.32 -11.19
CA ARG A 325 -0.28 7.06 -12.19
C ARG A 325 -0.88 7.11 -13.59
N GLN A 326 -0.03 7.01 -14.60
CA GLN A 326 -0.46 7.03 -15.99
C GLN A 326 0.10 5.83 -16.76
N THR A 327 -0.68 5.30 -17.68
CA THR A 327 -0.21 4.39 -18.74
C THR A 327 -0.39 5.06 -20.11
N LYS A 328 0.47 4.75 -21.07
CA LYS A 328 0.54 5.43 -22.39
C LYS A 328 0.68 4.42 -23.53
N GLY A 329 0.38 4.87 -24.74
CA GLY A 329 0.70 4.12 -25.96
C GLY A 329 0.08 2.72 -26.00
N ALA A 330 0.89 1.71 -26.30
CA ALA A 330 0.42 0.33 -26.45
C ALA A 330 -0.19 -0.25 -25.16
N ASP A 331 0.33 0.13 -23.99
CA ASP A 331 -0.20 -0.34 -22.71
C ASP A 331 -1.56 0.26 -22.40
N ALA A 332 -1.76 1.55 -22.74
CA ALA A 332 -3.06 2.20 -22.63
C ALA A 332 -4.09 1.58 -23.59
N ALA A 333 -3.69 1.33 -24.84
CA ALA A 333 -4.55 0.66 -25.82
C ALA A 333 -4.91 -0.75 -25.38
N GLY A 334 -3.91 -1.53 -24.94
CA GLY A 334 -4.12 -2.90 -24.44
C GLY A 334 -5.05 -2.96 -23.22
N LEU A 335 -4.98 -1.96 -22.32
CA LEU A 335 -5.92 -1.87 -21.20
C LEU A 335 -7.36 -1.61 -21.67
N VAL A 336 -7.58 -0.67 -22.60
CA VAL A 336 -8.92 -0.43 -23.17
C VAL A 336 -9.47 -1.67 -23.88
N ASP A 337 -8.63 -2.36 -24.65
CA ASP A 337 -9.02 -3.58 -25.37
C ASP A 337 -9.38 -4.71 -24.38
N ALA A 338 -8.58 -4.88 -23.33
CA ALA A 338 -8.82 -5.89 -22.31
C ALA A 338 -10.13 -5.64 -21.53
N ILE A 339 -10.44 -4.38 -21.21
CA ILE A 339 -11.71 -4.01 -20.58
C ILE A 339 -12.87 -4.26 -21.55
N SER A 340 -12.75 -3.81 -22.80
CA SER A 340 -13.80 -3.93 -23.81
C SER A 340 -14.12 -5.38 -24.19
N ALA A 341 -13.12 -6.27 -24.11
CA ALA A 341 -13.27 -7.70 -24.39
C ALA A 341 -13.81 -8.49 -23.20
N ALA A 342 -13.84 -7.90 -22.00
CA ALA A 342 -14.38 -8.57 -20.83
C ALA A 342 -15.91 -8.76 -20.96
N PRO A 343 -16.49 -9.80 -20.35
CA PRO A 343 -17.94 -10.00 -20.38
C PRO A 343 -18.71 -8.79 -19.85
N GLY A 344 -19.75 -8.36 -20.58
CA GLY A 344 -20.64 -7.26 -20.17
C GLY A 344 -21.59 -7.65 -19.02
N ARG A 345 -21.04 -7.88 -17.83
CA ARG A 345 -21.74 -8.15 -16.57
C ARG A 345 -20.82 -7.80 -15.39
N SER A 346 -21.38 -7.67 -14.19
CA SER A 346 -20.56 -7.54 -12.98
C SER A 346 -19.96 -8.89 -12.53
N GLY A 347 -18.80 -8.84 -11.90
CA GLY A 347 -18.15 -10.00 -11.29
C GLY A 347 -16.62 -9.87 -11.18
N PRO A 348 -15.97 -10.78 -10.43
CA PRO A 348 -16.58 -11.85 -9.63
C PRO A 348 -17.26 -11.29 -8.36
N ASN A 349 -18.51 -11.68 -8.09
CA ASN A 349 -19.27 -11.22 -6.91
C ASN A 349 -19.37 -12.34 -5.87
N THR A 350 -18.99 -12.09 -4.61
CA THR A 350 -19.13 -13.09 -3.52
C THR A 350 -19.93 -12.56 -2.31
N PRO A 351 -21.20 -12.14 -2.51
CA PRO A 351 -21.98 -11.48 -1.45
C PRO A 351 -22.18 -12.34 -0.20
N LYS A 352 -22.11 -13.67 -0.32
CA LYS A 352 -22.25 -14.61 0.82
C LYS A 352 -21.08 -14.56 1.81
N ASN A 353 -19.90 -14.14 1.36
CA ASN A 353 -18.69 -14.07 2.17
C ASN A 353 -18.36 -12.62 2.57
N CYS A 354 -19.32 -11.72 2.36
CA CYS A 354 -19.16 -10.30 2.59
C CYS A 354 -20.08 -9.84 3.71
N LEU A 355 -19.57 -8.97 4.58
CA LEU A 355 -20.44 -8.27 5.52
C LEU A 355 -21.13 -7.14 4.77
N ALA A 356 -22.43 -7.29 4.50
CA ALA A 356 -23.21 -6.26 3.84
C ALA A 356 -23.10 -4.91 4.60
N GLY A 357 -22.93 -3.82 3.85
CA GLY A 357 -22.81 -2.48 4.42
C GLY A 357 -21.43 -2.13 4.98
N GLN A 358 -20.39 -2.93 4.71
CA GLN A 358 -19.01 -2.46 4.91
C GLN A 358 -18.76 -1.21 4.07
N PRO A 359 -18.18 -0.16 4.66
CA PRO A 359 -17.76 1.00 3.88
C PRO A 359 -16.68 0.57 2.90
N ILE A 360 -16.79 1.03 1.65
CA ILE A 360 -15.70 0.95 0.68
C ILE A 360 -14.53 1.78 1.23
N ALA A 361 -13.32 1.25 1.19
CA ALA A 361 -12.11 1.91 1.65
C ALA A 361 -11.39 2.65 0.51
N SER A 362 -11.59 2.21 -0.73
CA SER A 362 -11.02 2.83 -1.93
C SER A 362 -11.80 2.52 -3.21
N TYR A 363 -11.79 3.44 -4.17
CA TYR A 363 -12.21 3.19 -5.55
C TYR A 363 -11.21 3.79 -6.53
N VAL A 364 -11.24 3.30 -7.76
CA VAL A 364 -10.37 3.75 -8.84
C VAL A 364 -11.20 4.29 -9.99
N ILE A 365 -10.74 5.38 -10.59
CA ILE A 365 -11.26 5.95 -11.84
C ILE A 365 -10.14 5.88 -12.87
N LEU A 366 -10.44 5.30 -14.03
CA LEU A 366 -9.57 5.33 -15.20
C LEU A 366 -10.02 6.47 -16.10
N ARG A 367 -9.21 7.52 -16.19
CA ARG A 367 -9.45 8.67 -17.05
C ARG A 367 -8.76 8.45 -18.39
N VAL A 368 -9.56 8.18 -19.42
CA VAL A 368 -9.10 7.83 -20.77
C VAL A 368 -8.94 9.10 -21.60
N PHE A 369 -7.70 9.44 -21.95
CA PHE A 369 -7.38 10.61 -22.75
C PHE A 369 -7.33 10.26 -24.25
N ARG A 370 -8.07 11.02 -25.04
CA ARG A 370 -8.19 10.95 -26.49
C ARG A 370 -8.23 12.37 -27.04
N ASP A 371 -8.41 12.53 -28.36
CA ASP A 371 -8.70 13.83 -28.94
C ASP A 371 -10.00 14.40 -28.36
N GLY A 372 -9.88 15.40 -27.46
CA GLY A 372 -11.02 16.07 -26.82
C GLY A 372 -11.06 15.91 -25.29
N GLU A 373 -12.27 15.99 -24.72
CA GLU A 373 -12.48 15.81 -23.28
C GLU A 373 -12.24 14.35 -22.88
N PRO A 374 -11.51 14.09 -21.79
CA PRO A 374 -11.28 12.73 -21.33
C PRO A 374 -12.57 12.10 -20.82
N GLY A 375 -12.68 10.78 -20.97
CA GLY A 375 -13.80 10.01 -20.47
C GLY A 375 -13.41 9.08 -19.32
N ASP A 376 -14.28 8.94 -18.33
CA ASP A 376 -13.98 8.21 -17.09
C ASP A 376 -14.62 6.81 -17.09
N VAL A 377 -13.83 5.79 -16.71
CA VAL A 377 -14.28 4.43 -16.40
C VAL A 377 -14.12 4.19 -14.92
N TYR A 378 -15.18 3.73 -14.25
CA TYR A 378 -15.20 3.53 -12.81
C TYR A 378 -14.91 2.08 -12.47
N VAL A 379 -13.97 1.85 -11.56
CA VAL A 379 -13.56 0.50 -11.16
C VAL A 379 -14.10 0.18 -9.78
N SER A 380 -15.03 -0.77 -9.74
CA SER A 380 -15.62 -1.33 -8.52
C SER A 380 -14.93 -2.64 -8.17
N TYR A 381 -14.24 -2.73 -7.04
CA TYR A 381 -13.48 -3.93 -6.65
C TYR A 381 -13.54 -4.28 -5.15
N GLU A 382 -13.95 -3.36 -4.28
CA GLU A 382 -13.98 -3.62 -2.83
C GLU A 382 -15.37 -3.99 -2.27
N ASN A 383 -16.43 -3.82 -3.06
CA ASN A 383 -17.80 -4.02 -2.58
C ASN A 383 -18.14 -5.52 -2.39
N CYS A 384 -19.38 -5.82 -2.01
CA CYS A 384 -19.87 -7.20 -1.94
C CYS A 384 -20.33 -7.75 -3.29
N ASP A 385 -20.77 -6.85 -4.15
CA ASP A 385 -21.41 -7.06 -5.44
C ASP A 385 -21.05 -5.92 -6.40
N ASP A 386 -21.55 -6.03 -7.64
CA ASP A 386 -21.34 -5.04 -8.69
C ASP A 386 -19.87 -4.69 -8.95
N HIS A 387 -18.99 -5.69 -8.87
CA HIS A 387 -17.60 -5.55 -9.29
C HIS A 387 -17.50 -5.42 -10.81
N GLY A 388 -16.55 -4.61 -11.26
CA GLY A 388 -16.29 -4.43 -12.69
C GLY A 388 -15.80 -3.04 -13.07
N PHE A 389 -15.67 -2.85 -14.37
CA PHE A 389 -15.38 -1.58 -15.01
C PHE A 389 -16.68 -1.01 -15.58
N TYR A 390 -17.21 0.04 -14.95
CA TYR A 390 -18.37 0.75 -15.46
C TYR A 390 -17.94 1.88 -16.38
N ASP A 391 -18.23 1.74 -17.67
CA ASP A 391 -17.87 2.72 -18.71
C ASP A 391 -18.98 3.77 -18.94
N GLY A 392 -19.95 3.83 -18.02
CA GLY A 392 -21.12 4.69 -18.13
C GLY A 392 -22.29 4.08 -18.91
N THR A 393 -22.08 2.99 -19.65
CA THR A 393 -23.13 2.28 -20.40
C THR A 393 -23.23 0.81 -20.01
N THR A 394 -22.08 0.16 -19.82
CA THR A 394 -21.93 -1.26 -19.56
C THR A 394 -21.01 -1.45 -18.37
N VAL A 395 -21.30 -2.45 -17.55
CA VAL A 395 -20.36 -2.97 -16.57
C VAL A 395 -19.62 -4.15 -17.20
N HIS A 396 -18.31 -4.05 -17.29
CA HIS A 396 -17.44 -5.12 -17.78
C HIS A 396 -16.83 -5.87 -16.60
N GLU A 397 -16.85 -7.20 -16.64
CA GLU A 397 -16.39 -8.06 -15.55
C GLU A 397 -14.90 -7.81 -15.24
N LEU A 398 -14.50 -7.88 -13.96
CA LEU A 398 -13.08 -7.88 -13.62
C LEU A 398 -12.44 -9.17 -14.14
N THR A 399 -11.61 -9.04 -15.17
CA THR A 399 -10.79 -10.15 -15.68
C THR A 399 -9.32 -9.92 -15.33
N PRO A 400 -8.47 -10.97 -15.31
CA PRO A 400 -7.05 -10.77 -15.01
C PRO A 400 -6.35 -9.84 -16.00
N ALA A 401 -6.72 -9.92 -17.28
CA ALA A 401 -6.17 -9.09 -18.34
C ALA A 401 -6.51 -7.60 -18.16
N ALA A 402 -7.72 -7.29 -17.71
CA ALA A 402 -8.15 -5.91 -17.49
C ALA A 402 -7.74 -5.37 -16.10
N CYS A 403 -7.74 -6.21 -15.06
CA CYS A 403 -7.54 -5.76 -13.68
C CYS A 403 -6.08 -5.61 -13.30
N ARG A 404 -5.21 -6.57 -13.68
CA ARG A 404 -3.79 -6.51 -13.29
C ARG A 404 -3.11 -5.22 -13.74
N PRO A 405 -3.29 -4.72 -14.99
CA PRO A 405 -2.64 -3.48 -15.40
C PRO A 405 -3.09 -2.25 -14.61
N VAL A 406 -4.22 -2.29 -13.89
CA VAL A 406 -4.71 -1.20 -13.03
C VAL A 406 -3.99 -1.17 -11.68
N PHE A 407 -3.55 -2.33 -11.17
CA PHE A 407 -2.90 -2.47 -9.87
C PHE A 407 -1.46 -2.96 -9.94
N ALA A 408 -0.87 -2.94 -11.14
CA ALA A 408 0.49 -3.46 -11.39
C ALA A 408 1.60 -2.67 -10.69
N ALA A 409 1.34 -1.41 -10.31
CA ALA A 409 2.34 -0.54 -9.73
C ALA A 409 1.72 0.47 -8.75
N GLU A 410 2.50 0.80 -7.71
CA GLU A 410 2.25 1.92 -6.82
C GLU A 410 2.17 3.26 -7.58
N PRO A 411 1.49 4.29 -7.02
CA PRO A 411 0.77 4.30 -5.74
C PRO A 411 -0.65 3.70 -5.81
N VAL A 412 -1.10 3.17 -6.95
CA VAL A 412 -2.44 2.57 -7.06
C VAL A 412 -2.41 1.11 -6.64
N THR A 413 -3.02 0.79 -5.50
CA THR A 413 -2.93 -0.56 -4.91
C THR A 413 -4.28 -1.09 -4.44
N ILE A 414 -4.43 -2.41 -4.42
CA ILE A 414 -5.57 -3.03 -3.73
C ILE A 414 -5.21 -3.15 -2.26
N TYR A 415 -5.82 -2.30 -1.43
CA TYR A 415 -5.66 -2.40 0.01
C TYR A 415 -6.48 -3.56 0.60
N SER A 416 -7.76 -3.61 0.22
CA SER A 416 -8.67 -4.66 0.62
C SER A 416 -9.45 -5.13 -0.59
N ALA A 417 -9.69 -6.43 -0.69
CA ALA A 417 -10.54 -6.98 -1.72
C ALA A 417 -11.06 -8.33 -1.27
N GLN A 418 -12.20 -8.73 -1.81
CA GLN A 418 -12.68 -10.09 -1.67
C GLN A 418 -11.67 -11.07 -2.29
N GLY A 419 -11.59 -12.27 -1.72
CA GLY A 419 -10.59 -13.26 -2.14
C GLY A 419 -10.61 -13.60 -3.64
N ASP A 420 -11.77 -13.54 -4.29
CA ASP A 420 -11.90 -13.77 -5.73
C ASP A 420 -11.46 -12.56 -6.56
N VAL A 421 -11.74 -11.33 -6.10
CA VAL A 421 -11.21 -10.11 -6.73
C VAL A 421 -9.69 -10.06 -6.59
N ALA A 422 -9.15 -10.32 -5.40
CA ALA A 422 -7.71 -10.39 -5.17
C ALA A 422 -7.04 -11.44 -6.07
N ARG A 423 -7.70 -12.60 -6.27
CA ARG A 423 -7.19 -13.64 -7.19
C ARG A 423 -7.15 -13.18 -8.64
N VAL A 424 -8.14 -12.40 -9.08
CA VAL A 424 -8.20 -11.88 -10.45
C VAL A 424 -7.17 -10.77 -10.67
N CYS A 425 -7.03 -9.87 -9.71
CA CYS A 425 -6.29 -8.63 -9.89
C CYS A 425 -4.82 -8.70 -9.44
N LEU A 426 -4.46 -9.62 -8.54
CA LEU A 426 -3.11 -9.69 -7.96
C LEU A 426 -2.33 -10.97 -8.28
N ARG A 427 -2.99 -12.03 -8.73
CA ARG A 427 -2.35 -13.27 -9.21
C ARG A 427 -2.52 -13.37 -10.69
#